data_AF-A0A194Q4W7-F1
#
_entry.id   AF-A0A194Q4W7-F1
#
_cell.length_a   1.000
_cell.length_b   1.000
_cell.length_c   1.000
_cell.angle_alpha   90.00
_cell.angle_beta   90.00
_cell.angle_gamma   90.00
#
_symmetry.space_group_name_H-M   'P 1'
#
loop_
_entity.id
_entity.type
_entity.pdbx_description
1 polymer ?
#
loop_
_entity_poly.entity_id
_entity_poly.type
_entity_poly.pdbx_seq_one_letter_code
_entity_poly.pdbx_strand_id
1 'polypeptide(L)'
;MADVGFPGQHTTTTTVTSSTTVQTNIRFDPLYIRTIPGILKVVQVACSLLGFICIQFSALNNAGKGSYFSWISMVAFWFTGILLGFYLFHIVEKFYKIPWLKIEFVFCSLWTLLYCIAAILAVTVRDNPHSAAAFFGFVATAAYAMDAFVKWRAVRAGGLAQGTRVVSKQTTSAVTTPPPREGY
;
A
#
# COMPACT_ATOMS: atom_id res chain seq x y z
N MET A 1 7.50 68.37 -16.38
CA MET A 1 6.96 67.16 -15.73
C MET A 1 7.18 66.03 -16.71
N ALA A 2 8.13 65.14 -16.45
CA ALA A 2 8.39 63.97 -17.29
C ALA A 2 7.96 62.72 -16.51
N ASP A 3 7.14 61.89 -17.16
CA ASP A 3 6.46 60.73 -16.62
C ASP A 3 7.38 59.75 -15.89
N VAL A 4 6.97 59.36 -14.69
CA VAL A 4 7.60 58.28 -13.91
C VAL A 4 7.13 56.96 -14.51
N GLY A 5 7.93 56.44 -15.45
CA GLY A 5 7.69 55.14 -16.09
C GLY A 5 7.59 54.00 -15.07
N PHE A 6 6.51 53.23 -15.16
CA PHE A 6 6.22 52.06 -14.34
C PHE A 6 7.30 50.97 -14.51
N PRO A 7 7.90 50.40 -13.44
CA PRO A 7 8.95 49.40 -13.59
C PRO A 7 8.41 48.08 -14.15
N GLY A 8 9.24 47.45 -14.99
CA GLY A 8 8.89 46.39 -15.94
C GLY A 8 8.40 45.06 -15.33
N GLN A 9 7.81 44.23 -16.20
CA GLN A 9 7.25 42.92 -15.88
C GLN A 9 8.20 42.03 -15.08
N HIS A 10 7.70 41.53 -13.94
CA HIS A 10 8.38 40.52 -13.13
C HIS A 10 7.94 39.12 -13.59
N THR A 11 8.86 38.33 -14.16
CA THR A 11 8.61 36.90 -14.40
C THR A 11 9.06 36.10 -13.20
N THR A 12 8.11 35.59 -12.41
CA THR A 12 8.39 34.72 -11.25
C THR A 12 8.37 33.25 -11.67
N THR A 13 9.54 32.64 -11.85
CA THR A 13 9.66 31.20 -12.10
C THR A 13 9.68 30.45 -10.77
N THR A 14 8.65 29.64 -10.51
CA THR A 14 8.56 28.81 -9.30
C THR A 14 9.09 27.40 -9.59
N THR A 15 10.28 27.07 -9.11
CA THR A 15 10.83 25.70 -9.19
C THR A 15 10.49 24.94 -7.92
N VAL A 16 9.60 23.95 -8.00
CA VAL A 16 9.23 23.09 -6.86
C VAL A 16 10.20 21.91 -6.77
N THR A 17 11.25 22.04 -5.97
CA THR A 17 12.16 20.92 -5.67
C THR A 17 11.57 20.07 -4.56
N SER A 18 11.10 18.87 -4.88
CA SER A 18 10.58 17.92 -3.89
C SER A 18 11.71 17.00 -3.38
N SER A 19 12.34 17.34 -2.26
CA SER A 19 13.26 16.43 -1.56
C SER A 19 12.47 15.48 -0.66
N THR A 20 12.71 14.17 -0.78
CA THR A 20 12.06 13.16 0.07
C THR A 20 13.06 12.67 1.12
N THR A 21 12.95 13.15 2.36
CA THR A 21 13.77 12.68 3.48
C THR A 21 13.06 11.56 4.23
N VAL A 22 13.52 10.32 4.02
CA VAL A 22 13.03 9.13 4.74
C VAL A 22 14.01 8.80 5.86
N GLN A 23 13.52 8.67 7.09
CA GLN A 23 14.33 8.31 8.26
C GLN A 23 14.71 6.82 8.18
N THR A 24 15.91 6.50 7.69
CA THR A 24 16.34 5.11 7.44
C THR A 24 16.80 4.34 8.70
N ASN A 25 16.32 4.70 9.88
CA ASN A 25 16.70 4.01 11.12
C ASN A 25 15.82 2.76 11.31
N ILE A 26 16.45 1.58 11.36
CA ILE A 26 15.77 0.31 11.60
C ILE A 26 15.31 0.30 13.05
N ARG A 27 14.01 0.56 13.27
CA ARG A 27 13.40 0.51 14.59
C ARG A 27 12.20 -0.41 14.54
N PHE A 28 12.14 -1.32 15.52
CA PHE A 28 10.95 -2.13 15.74
C PHE A 28 9.86 -1.22 16.31
N ASP A 29 8.83 -0.96 15.51
CA ASP A 29 7.69 -0.15 15.93
C ASP A 29 6.42 -1.00 16.06
N PRO A 30 6.11 -1.52 17.27
CA PRO A 30 4.88 -2.24 17.50
C PRO A 30 3.63 -1.36 17.35
N LEU A 31 3.79 -0.03 17.32
CA LEU A 31 2.70 0.91 17.06
C LEU A 31 2.17 0.76 15.62
N TYR A 32 2.97 0.25 14.67
CA TYR A 32 2.53 -0.01 13.31
C TYR A 32 1.36 -1.01 13.26
N ILE A 33 1.35 -2.03 14.13
CA ILE A 33 0.27 -3.02 14.21
C ILE A 33 -1.06 -2.37 14.63
N ARG A 34 -1.02 -1.24 15.35
CA ARG A 34 -2.21 -0.46 15.73
C ARG A 34 -2.69 0.50 14.65
N THR A 35 -1.94 0.69 13.57
CA THR A 35 -2.39 1.52 12.46
C THR A 35 -3.43 0.77 11.63
N ILE A 36 -4.32 1.51 10.95
CA ILE A 36 -5.32 0.95 10.04
C ILE A 36 -4.72 -0.08 9.05
N PRO A 37 -3.62 0.21 8.31
CA PRO A 37 -3.02 -0.77 7.41
C PRO A 37 -2.39 -1.97 8.14
N GLY A 38 -1.87 -1.78 9.36
CA GLY A 38 -1.34 -2.87 10.18
C GLY A 38 -2.42 -3.85 10.63
N ILE A 39 -3.55 -3.33 11.14
CA ILE A 39 -4.70 -4.14 11.58
C ILE A 39 -5.25 -4.94 10.40
N LEU A 40 -5.42 -4.31 9.23
CA LEU A 40 -5.90 -4.98 8.02
C LEU A 40 -5.00 -6.17 7.63
N LYS A 41 -3.68 -6.01 7.69
CA LYS A 41 -2.72 -7.10 7.43
C LYS A 41 -2.83 -8.22 8.46
N VAL A 42 -2.97 -7.89 9.75
CA VAL A 42 -3.13 -8.90 10.80
C VAL A 42 -4.41 -9.71 10.60
N VAL A 43 -5.53 -9.04 10.27
CA VAL A 43 -6.80 -9.72 9.97
C VAL A 43 -6.66 -10.63 8.74
N GLN A 44 -5.98 -10.17 7.68
CA GLN A 44 -5.71 -10.98 6.49
C GLN A 44 -4.90 -12.24 6.83
N VAL A 45 -3.81 -12.10 7.60
CA VAL A 45 -2.96 -13.22 8.02
C VAL A 45 -3.74 -14.21 8.90
N ALA A 46 -4.50 -13.71 9.87
CA ALA A 46 -5.30 -14.53 10.78
C ALA A 46 -6.41 -15.30 10.03
N CYS A 47 -7.16 -14.63 9.14
CA CYS A 47 -8.21 -15.28 8.36
C CYS A 47 -7.63 -16.31 7.37
N SER A 48 -6.47 -16.03 6.78
CA SER A 48 -5.76 -16.99 5.90
C SER A 48 -5.35 -18.25 6.66
N LEU A 49 -4.80 -18.10 7.86
CA LEU A 49 -4.37 -19.22 8.69
C LEU A 49 -5.56 -20.03 9.22
N LEU A 50 -6.59 -19.36 9.72
CA LEU A 50 -7.82 -20.01 10.19
C LEU A 50 -8.54 -20.75 9.05
N GLY A 51 -8.68 -20.14 7.88
CA GLY A 51 -9.27 -20.78 6.71
C GLY A 51 -8.49 -22.02 6.26
N PHE A 52 -7.15 -21.94 6.25
CA PHE A 52 -6.29 -23.08 5.94
C PHE A 52 -6.47 -24.23 6.94
N ILE A 53 -6.46 -23.92 8.24
CA ILE A 53 -6.68 -24.90 9.30
C ILE A 53 -8.04 -25.58 9.11
N CYS A 54 -9.11 -24.82 8.86
CA CYS A 54 -10.45 -25.38 8.63
C CYS A 54 -10.48 -26.40 7.47
N ILE A 55 -9.78 -26.14 6.36
CA ILE A 55 -9.67 -27.09 5.24
C ILE A 55 -8.84 -28.31 5.61
N GLN A 56 -7.77 -28.14 6.38
CA GLN A 56 -6.87 -29.23 6.76
C GLN A 56 -7.55 -30.27 7.67
N PHE A 57 -8.49 -29.83 8.51
CA PHE A 57 -9.32 -30.67 9.37
C PHE A 57 -10.50 -31.33 8.64
N SER A 58 -10.80 -30.98 7.38
CA SER A 58 -11.83 -31.67 6.60
C SER A 58 -11.34 -33.02 6.09
N ALA A 59 -12.21 -34.03 6.15
CA ALA A 59 -11.99 -35.34 5.55
C ALA A 59 -11.81 -35.30 4.02
N LEU A 60 -12.24 -34.20 3.36
CA LEU A 60 -12.13 -33.97 1.93
C LEU A 60 -10.93 -33.06 1.57
N ASN A 61 -9.89 -33.02 2.40
CA ASN A 61 -8.71 -32.19 2.19
C ASN A 61 -8.04 -32.35 0.81
N ASN A 62 -8.14 -33.54 0.21
CA ASN A 62 -7.55 -33.91 -1.07
C ASN A 62 -8.45 -33.64 -2.28
N ALA A 63 -9.68 -33.15 -2.07
CA ALA A 63 -10.49 -32.67 -3.17
C ALA A 63 -9.81 -31.45 -3.81
N GLY A 64 -9.79 -31.37 -5.15
CA GLY A 64 -9.13 -30.27 -5.87
C GLY A 64 -9.58 -28.87 -5.41
N LYS A 65 -10.81 -28.75 -4.89
CA LYS A 65 -11.36 -27.52 -4.29
C LYS A 65 -10.67 -27.13 -2.98
N GLY A 66 -10.38 -28.09 -2.10
CA GLY A 66 -9.66 -27.86 -0.84
C GLY A 66 -8.20 -27.51 -1.10
N SER A 67 -7.55 -28.21 -2.04
CA SER A 67 -6.17 -27.92 -2.45
C SER A 67 -6.00 -26.50 -3.01
N TYR A 68 -6.95 -26.01 -3.82
CA TYR A 68 -6.96 -24.63 -4.31
C TYR A 68 -7.03 -23.59 -3.18
N PHE A 69 -7.96 -23.77 -2.22
CA PHE A 69 -8.09 -22.89 -1.06
C PHE A 69 -6.81 -22.89 -0.21
N SER A 70 -6.23 -24.06 0.02
CA SER A 70 -4.99 -24.23 0.78
C SER A 70 -3.80 -23.52 0.12
N TRP A 71 -3.67 -23.64 -1.21
CA TRP A 71 -2.61 -22.96 -1.95
C TRP A 71 -2.72 -21.44 -1.87
N ILE A 72 -3.92 -20.88 -2.09
CA ILE A 72 -4.17 -19.43 -1.96
C ILE A 72 -3.85 -18.96 -0.55
N SER A 73 -4.30 -19.70 0.46
CA SER A 73 -4.13 -19.33 1.86
C SER A 73 -2.68 -19.34 2.31
N MET A 74 -1.88 -20.32 1.84
CA MET A 74 -0.45 -20.37 2.16
C MET A 74 0.32 -19.24 1.50
N VAL A 75 0.08 -18.96 0.21
CA VAL A 75 0.77 -17.85 -0.46
C VAL A 75 0.34 -16.51 0.12
N ALA A 76 -0.95 -16.35 0.45
CA ALA A 76 -1.49 -15.18 1.14
C ALA A 76 -0.75 -14.94 2.47
N PHE A 77 -0.67 -15.98 3.30
CA PHE A 77 -0.07 -15.95 4.63
C PHE A 77 1.41 -15.54 4.57
N TRP A 78 2.20 -16.22 3.74
CA TRP A 78 3.63 -15.91 3.62
C TRP A 78 3.87 -14.50 3.06
N PHE A 79 3.17 -14.13 1.99
CA PHE A 79 3.39 -12.83 1.37
C PHE A 79 2.96 -11.67 2.28
N THR A 80 1.79 -11.75 2.90
CA THR A 80 1.32 -10.70 3.83
C THR A 80 2.09 -10.70 5.13
N GLY A 81 2.52 -11.86 5.64
CA GLY A 81 3.37 -11.98 6.82
C GLY A 81 4.75 -11.38 6.63
N ILE A 82 5.41 -11.66 5.50
CA ILE A 82 6.71 -11.07 5.17
C ILE A 82 6.59 -9.55 5.00
N LEU A 83 5.55 -9.07 4.30
CA LEU A 83 5.28 -7.63 4.19
C LEU A 83 5.06 -6.98 5.55
N LEU A 84 4.27 -7.60 6.42
CA LEU A 84 4.05 -7.11 7.78
C LEU A 84 5.37 -6.99 8.54
N GLY A 85 6.25 -8.00 8.45
CA GLY A 85 7.61 -7.94 8.99
C GLY A 85 8.43 -6.77 8.44
N PHE A 86 8.46 -6.58 7.12
CA PHE A 86 9.19 -5.47 6.49
C PHE A 86 8.70 -4.10 6.94
N TYR A 87 7.39 -3.96 7.18
CA TYR A 87 6.82 -2.74 7.73
C TYR A 87 7.15 -2.53 9.21
N LEU A 88 7.10 -3.59 10.03
CA LEU A 88 7.48 -3.52 11.46
C LEU A 88 8.94 -3.10 11.65
N PHE A 89 9.84 -3.56 10.80
CA PHE A 89 11.27 -3.22 10.85
C PHE A 89 11.64 -1.96 10.05
N HIS A 90 10.66 -1.23 9.48
CA HIS A 90 10.91 -0.06 8.63
C HIS A 90 11.88 -0.34 7.45
N ILE A 91 11.99 -1.60 7.00
CA ILE A 91 12.86 -1.97 5.86
C ILE A 91 12.32 -1.39 4.55
N VAL A 92 11.00 -1.21 4.45
CA VAL A 92 10.33 -0.56 3.31
C VAL A 92 10.87 0.84 3.04
N GLU A 93 11.26 1.57 4.10
CA GLU A 93 11.84 2.92 4.01
C GLU A 93 13.27 2.92 3.46
N LYS A 94 14.03 1.85 3.68
CA LYS A 94 15.36 1.65 3.07
C LYS A 94 15.25 1.48 1.55
N PHE A 95 14.16 0.86 1.08
CA PHE A 95 13.88 0.60 -0.34
C PHE A 95 12.84 1.56 -0.92
N TYR A 96 12.92 2.86 -0.60
CA TYR A 96 12.00 3.89 -1.08
C TYR A 96 11.91 4.04 -2.62
N LYS A 97 12.91 3.53 -3.36
CA LYS A 97 12.89 3.51 -4.84
C LYS A 97 11.88 2.53 -5.42
N ILE A 98 11.49 1.50 -4.67
CA ILE A 98 10.53 0.50 -5.12
C ILE A 98 9.12 1.04 -4.83
N PRO A 99 8.20 1.07 -5.81
CA PRO A 99 6.83 1.53 -5.60
C PRO A 99 5.99 0.48 -4.84
N TRP A 100 6.35 0.22 -3.58
CA TRP A 100 5.73 -0.78 -2.71
C TRP A 100 4.21 -0.64 -2.67
N LEU A 101 3.69 0.59 -2.54
CA LEU A 101 2.24 0.86 -2.53
C LEU A 101 1.51 0.30 -3.76
N LYS A 102 2.14 0.35 -4.95
CA LYS A 102 1.55 -0.18 -6.19
C LYS A 102 1.60 -1.71 -6.22
N ILE A 103 2.73 -2.29 -5.83
CA ILE A 103 2.91 -3.76 -5.75
C ILE A 103 1.87 -4.34 -4.80
N GLU A 104 1.71 -3.74 -3.63
CA GLU A 104 0.75 -4.18 -2.65
C GLU A 104 -0.69 -4.01 -3.12
N PHE A 105 -1.02 -2.91 -3.81
CA PHE A 105 -2.35 -2.72 -4.37
C PHE A 105 -2.70 -3.83 -5.38
N VAL A 106 -1.78 -4.16 -6.29
CA VAL A 106 -1.97 -5.23 -7.27
C VAL A 106 -2.13 -6.58 -6.57
N PHE A 107 -1.26 -6.88 -5.60
CA PHE A 107 -1.36 -8.11 -4.83
C PHE A 107 -2.72 -8.22 -4.10
N CYS A 108 -3.12 -7.16 -3.42
CA CYS A 108 -4.35 -7.11 -2.63
C CYS A 108 -5.60 -7.28 -3.51
N SER A 109 -5.62 -6.63 -4.68
CA SER A 109 -6.70 -6.78 -5.67
C SER A 109 -6.77 -8.20 -6.23
N LEU A 110 -5.62 -8.78 -6.62
CA LEU A 110 -5.55 -10.15 -7.12
C LEU A 110 -6.01 -11.16 -6.06
N TRP A 111 -5.54 -11.02 -4.83
CA TRP A 111 -5.92 -11.92 -3.73
C TRP A 111 -7.38 -11.80 -3.33
N THR A 112 -7.97 -10.61 -3.44
CA THR A 112 -9.42 -10.42 -3.24
C THR A 112 -10.22 -11.32 -4.19
N LEU A 113 -9.86 -11.32 -5.47
CA LEU A 113 -10.53 -12.13 -6.49
C LEU A 113 -10.33 -13.63 -6.26
N LEU A 114 -9.09 -14.05 -5.98
CA LEU A 114 -8.77 -15.46 -5.72
C LEU A 114 -9.51 -15.99 -4.49
N TYR A 115 -9.53 -15.24 -3.38
CA TYR A 115 -10.28 -15.64 -2.18
C TYR A 115 -11.79 -15.64 -2.41
N CYS A 116 -12.32 -14.73 -3.23
CA CYS A 116 -13.74 -14.73 -3.58
C CYS A 116 -14.13 -16.03 -4.29
N ILE A 117 -13.33 -16.45 -5.29
CA ILE A 117 -13.53 -17.72 -6.00
C ILE A 117 -13.38 -18.90 -5.03
N ALA A 118 -12.34 -18.89 -4.20
CA ALA A 118 -12.09 -19.96 -3.24
C ALA A 118 -13.24 -20.11 -2.22
N ALA A 119 -13.78 -19.01 -1.72
CA ALA A 119 -14.94 -19.00 -0.81
C ALA A 119 -16.20 -19.55 -1.49
N ILE A 120 -16.49 -19.14 -2.74
CA ILE A 120 -17.61 -19.68 -3.52
C ILE A 120 -17.45 -21.20 -3.71
N LEU A 121 -16.26 -21.66 -4.08
CA LEU A 121 -15.98 -23.08 -4.26
C LEU A 121 -16.14 -23.87 -2.95
N ALA A 122 -15.72 -23.33 -1.82
CA ALA A 122 -15.85 -23.96 -0.51
C ALA A 122 -17.33 -24.15 -0.10
N VAL A 123 -18.22 -23.20 -0.43
CA VAL A 123 -19.67 -23.34 -0.17
C VAL A 123 -20.28 -24.53 -0.94
N THR A 124 -19.76 -24.87 -2.13
CA THR A 124 -20.31 -25.96 -2.96
C THR A 124 -20.09 -27.37 -2.39
N VAL A 125 -19.17 -27.55 -1.44
CA VAL A 125 -18.75 -28.87 -0.96
C VAL A 125 -19.73 -29.47 0.07
N ARG A 126 -20.68 -28.67 0.60
CA ARG A 126 -21.70 -29.08 1.59
C ARG A 126 -21.13 -29.88 2.78
N ASP A 127 -19.95 -29.49 3.24
CA ASP A 127 -19.28 -30.08 4.39
C ASP A 127 -19.10 -29.01 5.49
N ASN A 128 -19.23 -29.40 6.76
CA ASN A 128 -19.16 -28.48 7.92
C ASN A 128 -17.85 -27.67 7.97
N PRO A 129 -16.65 -28.30 7.90
CA PRO A 129 -15.38 -27.56 7.86
C PRO A 129 -15.21 -26.69 6.60
N HIS A 130 -15.77 -27.10 5.46
CA HIS A 130 -15.74 -26.29 4.24
C HIS A 130 -16.61 -25.03 4.37
N SER A 131 -17.74 -25.11 5.07
CA SER A 131 -18.57 -23.94 5.36
C SER A 131 -17.86 -22.94 6.29
N ALA A 132 -17.17 -23.43 7.32
CA ALA A 132 -16.34 -22.59 8.19
C ALA A 132 -15.18 -21.93 7.41
N ALA A 133 -14.50 -22.69 6.56
CA ALA A 133 -13.45 -22.16 5.70
C ALA A 133 -13.98 -21.09 4.71
N ALA A 134 -15.19 -21.29 4.17
CA ALA A 134 -15.84 -20.31 3.31
C ALA A 134 -16.12 -19.00 4.05
N PHE A 135 -16.60 -19.07 5.31
CA PHE A 135 -16.80 -17.87 6.13
C PHE A 135 -15.50 -17.08 6.30
N PHE A 136 -14.42 -17.74 6.73
CA PHE A 136 -13.11 -17.07 6.86
C PHE A 136 -12.56 -16.58 5.51
N GLY A 137 -12.83 -17.29 4.43
CA GLY A 137 -12.52 -16.86 3.06
C GLY A 137 -13.23 -15.57 2.67
N PHE A 138 -14.53 -15.44 2.94
CA PHE A 138 -15.28 -14.20 2.69
C PHE A 138 -14.80 -13.03 3.56
N VAL A 139 -14.47 -13.29 4.84
CA VAL A 139 -13.88 -12.28 5.72
C VAL A 139 -12.52 -11.84 5.18
N ALA A 140 -11.68 -12.76 4.71
CA ALA A 140 -10.42 -12.45 4.05
C ALA A 140 -10.63 -11.62 2.78
N THR A 141 -11.59 -11.99 1.92
CA THR A 141 -11.98 -11.21 0.74
C THR A 141 -12.34 -9.77 1.11
N ALA A 142 -13.17 -9.57 2.13
CA ALA A 142 -13.54 -8.23 2.59
C ALA A 142 -12.33 -7.45 3.13
N ALA A 143 -11.45 -8.10 3.89
CA ALA A 143 -10.24 -7.48 4.43
C ALA A 143 -9.25 -7.08 3.33
N TYR A 144 -9.06 -7.91 2.30
CA TYR A 144 -8.26 -7.56 1.13
C TYR A 144 -8.95 -6.46 0.30
N ALA A 145 -10.26 -6.50 0.10
CA ALA A 145 -10.97 -5.46 -0.64
C ALA A 145 -10.85 -4.08 0.04
N MET A 146 -11.03 -4.02 1.36
CA MET A 146 -10.87 -2.78 2.14
C MET A 146 -9.43 -2.26 2.06
N ASP A 147 -8.45 -3.14 2.19
CA ASP A 147 -7.04 -2.77 2.13
C ASP A 147 -6.65 -2.27 0.72
N ALA A 148 -7.16 -2.90 -0.34
CA ALA A 148 -7.01 -2.43 -1.71
C ALA A 148 -7.65 -1.05 -1.92
N PHE A 149 -8.83 -0.80 -1.34
CA PHE A 149 -9.51 0.50 -1.44
C PHE A 149 -8.73 1.61 -0.73
N VAL A 150 -8.23 1.35 0.49
CA VAL A 150 -7.38 2.30 1.24
C VAL A 150 -6.12 2.61 0.44
N LYS A 151 -5.46 1.58 -0.10
CA LYS A 151 -4.27 1.74 -0.94
C LYS A 151 -4.55 2.46 -2.24
N TRP A 152 -5.68 2.20 -2.91
CA TRP A 152 -6.08 2.90 -4.12
C TRP A 152 -6.28 4.41 -3.88
N ARG A 153 -6.92 4.78 -2.76
CA ARG A 153 -7.04 6.18 -2.35
C ARG A 153 -5.67 6.80 -2.08
N ALA A 154 -4.78 6.08 -1.41
CA ALA A 154 -3.40 6.54 -1.16
C ALA A 154 -2.60 6.71 -2.45
N VAL A 155 -2.71 5.79 -3.42
CA VAL A 155 -2.06 5.89 -4.74
C VAL A 155 -2.56 7.11 -5.50
N ARG A 156 -3.88 7.36 -5.51
CA ARG A 156 -4.47 8.54 -6.15
C ARG A 156 -4.05 9.86 -5.49
N ALA A 157 -3.87 9.86 -4.18
CA ALA A 157 -3.33 11.00 -3.44
C ALA A 157 -1.81 11.18 -3.62
N GLY A 158 -1.14 10.26 -4.34
CA GLY A 158 0.30 10.26 -4.48
C GLY A 158 1.04 9.95 -3.18
N GLY A 159 0.42 9.29 -2.21
CA GLY A 159 1.03 8.94 -0.92
C GLY A 159 2.24 8.01 -1.05
N LEU A 160 3.09 8.01 -0.03
CA LEU A 160 4.12 6.97 0.15
C LEU A 160 3.52 5.75 0.86
N ALA A 161 4.11 4.57 0.63
CA ALA A 161 3.76 3.34 1.32
C ALA A 161 4.00 3.44 2.84
N GLN A 162 5.07 4.14 3.23
CA GLN A 162 5.39 4.52 4.61
C GLN A 162 6.36 5.71 4.58
N GLY A 163 6.33 6.55 5.62
CA GLY A 163 7.15 7.76 5.73
C GLY A 163 6.47 9.04 5.22
N THR A 164 6.89 10.19 5.77
CA THR A 164 6.40 11.52 5.37
C THR A 164 7.23 12.04 4.20
N ARG A 165 6.60 12.42 3.08
CA ARG A 165 7.27 13.32 2.11
C ARG A 165 7.30 14.70 2.72
N VAL A 166 8.43 15.10 3.30
CA VAL A 166 8.64 16.49 3.68
C VAL A 166 8.90 17.27 2.38
N VAL A 167 7.84 17.70 1.69
CA VAL A 167 7.99 18.57 0.52
C VAL A 167 8.46 19.94 1.03
N SER A 168 9.77 20.12 1.15
CA SER A 168 10.35 21.42 1.47
C SER A 168 10.14 22.32 0.26
N LYS A 169 9.12 23.18 0.31
CA LYS A 169 8.91 24.23 -0.70
C LYS A 169 9.99 25.30 -0.47
N GLN A 170 11.14 25.17 -1.12
CA GLN A 170 12.15 26.21 -1.10
C GLN A 170 11.80 27.27 -2.16
N THR A 171 11.38 28.45 -1.72
CA THR A 171 11.15 29.61 -2.59
C THR A 171 12.49 30.31 -2.85
N THR A 172 13.10 30.07 -4.01
CA THR A 172 14.27 30.85 -4.45
C THR A 172 13.80 31.97 -5.37
N SER A 173 13.83 33.22 -4.89
CA SER A 173 13.60 34.41 -5.71
C SER A 173 14.88 34.72 -6.50
N ALA A 174 14.91 34.42 -7.80
CA ALA A 174 15.97 34.92 -8.67
C ALA A 174 15.57 36.29 -9.22
N VAL A 175 16.31 37.34 -8.83
CA VAL A 175 16.17 38.68 -9.43
C VAL A 175 17.06 38.71 -10.67
N THR A 176 16.49 38.58 -11.86
CA THR A 176 17.21 38.86 -13.10
C THR A 176 17.04 40.33 -13.41
N THR A 177 18.07 41.15 -13.12
CA THR A 177 18.15 42.51 -13.65
C THR A 177 18.45 42.43 -15.15
N PRO A 178 17.71 43.15 -16.02
CA PRO A 178 18.02 43.20 -17.43
C PRO A 178 19.43 43.80 -17.66
N PRO A 179 20.14 43.37 -18.72
CA PRO A 179 21.48 43.88 -19.00
C PRO A 179 21.44 45.40 -19.20
N PRO A 180 22.49 46.14 -18.78
CA PRO A 180 22.57 47.58 -19.00
C PRO A 180 22.42 47.86 -20.50
N ARG A 181 21.53 48.77 -20.88
CA ARG A 181 21.51 49.29 -22.25
C ARG A 181 22.83 50.02 -22.48
N GLU A 182 23.70 49.45 -23.30
CA GLU A 182 24.82 50.20 -23.89
C GLU A 182 24.22 51.35 -24.71
N GLY A 183 24.35 52.56 -24.18
CA GLY A 183 24.00 53.80 -24.84
C GLY A 183 25.28 54.52 -25.25
N TYR A 184 25.39 54.76 -26.55
CA TYR A 184 26.42 55.47 -27.29
C TYR A 184 26.76 56.86 -26.73
#